data_AF-A0A495WHQ0-F1
#
_entry.id   AF-A0A495WHQ0-F1
#
_cell.length_a   1.000
_cell.length_b   1.000
_cell.length_c   1.000
_cell.angle_alpha   90.00
_cell.angle_beta   90.00
_cell.angle_gamma   90.00
#
_symmetry.space_group_name_H-M   'P 1'
#
loop_
_entity.id
_entity.type
_entity.pdbx_description
1 polymer ?
#
loop_
_entity_poly.entity_id
_entity_poly.type
_entity_poly.pdbx_seq_one_letter_code
_entity_poly.pdbx_strand_id
1 'polypeptide(L)'
;MKRRQWLHMGCAVCASLAAGGLLAQGDLDYAPPERLARPDAASDEGGLWAMMDREEKNLRRSGLLLRDEQLNRYIQSLACSLAGEHCGDIRVYLVRTPQFNASMAPNGSMQIWSGLLLRVANEAQLAAVIGHEVGHYLQRHSLARLRDIRDKAALGQVLGLFGIAGLVGQVALNATAFAYQRDHEREADRIGAVLMHRAGYSVEESAKVWDGMLQEMRARDGDGATVSPLFATHPPTPERRDSLSAIAALLPGGSAGTESYLTRVSPFLDDWCEDEVKRHQFSESVALFSRLMVASPVAGLMQCYRAEAYRLRGADGDDERALSDYRLATRDGAPLAKAYRGIGLIERQRHRNSEAAQAFRRYLELSPGAPDAGLIRSYLESA
;
A
#
# COMPACT_ATOMS: atom_id res chain seq x y z
N MET A 1 44.16 -63.10 -8.54
CA MET A 1 43.74 -63.07 -7.11
C MET A 1 42.77 -61.90 -6.95
N LYS A 2 41.46 -62.12 -7.12
CA LYS A 2 40.41 -62.31 -6.09
C LYS A 2 40.05 -61.06 -5.25
N ARG A 3 38.81 -60.57 -5.49
CA ARG A 3 37.77 -60.07 -4.54
C ARG A 3 38.03 -58.70 -3.88
N ARG A 4 37.09 -57.78 -3.61
CA ARG A 4 35.60 -57.64 -3.52
C ARG A 4 35.35 -56.11 -3.41
N GLN A 5 34.44 -55.41 -4.07
CA GLN A 5 32.96 -55.36 -4.01
C GLN A 5 32.36 -54.93 -2.64
N TRP A 6 31.51 -53.88 -2.68
CA TRP A 6 30.54 -53.37 -1.68
C TRP A 6 31.10 -52.44 -0.57
N LEU A 7 30.47 -51.34 -0.11
CA LEU A 7 29.05 -50.96 -0.01
C LEU A 7 28.89 -49.43 0.19
N HIS A 8 27.78 -48.92 -0.31
CA HIS A 8 27.15 -47.64 0.04
C HIS A 8 27.06 -47.43 1.56
N MET A 9 27.39 -46.22 2.05
CA MET A 9 26.81 -45.73 3.30
C MET A 9 26.70 -44.21 3.33
N GLY A 10 25.46 -43.75 3.17
CA GLY A 10 24.88 -42.70 4.02
C GLY A 10 25.53 -41.31 3.99
N CYS A 11 25.15 -40.52 2.98
CA CYS A 11 25.04 -39.07 3.12
C CYS A 11 23.96 -38.76 4.17
N ALA A 12 24.35 -38.39 5.38
CA ALA A 12 23.42 -38.02 6.45
C ALA A 12 24.05 -37.06 7.47
N VAL A 13 24.71 -35.98 7.02
CA VAL A 13 25.03 -34.83 7.87
C VAL A 13 25.02 -33.57 7.00
N CYS A 14 23.84 -33.05 6.66
CA CYS A 14 23.65 -31.69 6.13
C CYS A 14 22.19 -31.23 6.22
N ALA A 15 21.49 -31.62 7.29
CA ALA A 15 20.16 -31.08 7.59
C ALA A 15 20.22 -30.37 8.95
N SER A 16 19.59 -29.20 9.02
CA SER A 16 19.31 -28.37 10.21
C SER A 16 20.45 -27.51 10.80
N LEU A 17 20.77 -26.43 10.09
CA LEU A 17 21.10 -25.14 10.73
C LEU A 17 20.31 -24.02 10.02
N ALA A 18 18.98 -24.10 10.06
CA ALA A 18 18.14 -22.92 9.96
C ALA A 18 18.01 -22.38 11.39
N ALA A 19 18.99 -21.58 11.81
CA ALA A 19 18.95 -20.87 13.09
C ALA A 19 18.00 -19.67 12.98
N GLY A 20 16.70 -19.95 12.81
CA GLY A 20 15.65 -19.04 13.27
C GLY A 20 15.27 -19.52 14.66
N GLY A 21 15.63 -18.77 15.70
CA GLY A 21 15.14 -19.07 17.04
C GLY A 21 13.61 -19.15 16.99
N LEU A 22 13.02 -20.17 17.62
CA LEU A 22 11.57 -20.22 17.78
C LEU A 22 11.16 -19.00 18.61
N LEU A 23 10.46 -18.05 17.99
CA LEU A 23 9.77 -16.97 18.69
C LEU A 23 8.83 -17.60 19.72
N ALA A 24 8.97 -17.20 20.99
CA ALA A 24 8.10 -17.60 22.07
C ALA A 24 7.13 -16.48 22.45
N GLN A 25 6.03 -16.79 23.13
CA GLN A 25 5.08 -15.78 23.61
C GLN A 25 5.75 -14.72 24.50
N GLY A 26 6.76 -15.10 25.29
CA GLY A 26 7.52 -14.14 26.12
C GLY A 26 8.32 -13.12 25.31
N ASP A 27 8.65 -13.41 24.05
CA ASP A 27 9.31 -12.45 23.16
C ASP A 27 8.33 -11.38 22.64
N LEU A 28 7.02 -11.55 22.89
CA LEU A 28 5.96 -10.61 22.52
C LEU A 28 5.51 -9.73 23.69
N ASP A 29 6.11 -9.90 24.87
CA ASP A 29 5.95 -8.96 25.98
C ASP A 29 6.60 -7.63 25.59
N TYR A 30 5.75 -6.61 25.43
CA TYR A 30 6.19 -5.26 25.06
C TYR A 30 5.49 -4.21 25.91
N ALA A 31 6.25 -3.41 26.64
CA ALA A 31 5.75 -2.20 27.28
C ALA A 31 6.15 -1.00 26.42
N PRO A 32 5.19 -0.15 25.97
CA PRO A 32 5.52 1.12 25.33
C PRO A 32 6.40 1.97 26.24
N PRO A 33 7.36 2.74 25.69
CA PRO A 33 8.15 3.68 26.47
C PRO A 33 7.26 4.80 27.05
N GLU A 34 7.81 5.59 27.98
CA GLU A 34 7.14 6.83 28.40
C GLU A 34 6.88 7.76 27.20
N ARG A 35 5.85 8.60 27.32
CA ARG A 35 5.49 9.56 26.27
C ARG A 35 6.70 10.41 25.87
N LEU A 36 6.94 10.50 24.56
CA LEU A 36 8.08 11.23 24.01
C LEU A 36 7.88 12.73 24.22
N ALA A 37 8.74 13.32 25.05
CA ALA A 37 8.81 14.76 25.21
C ALA A 37 9.52 15.42 24.02
N ARG A 38 9.16 16.66 23.72
CA ARG A 38 9.87 17.44 22.71
C ARG A 38 11.34 17.59 23.13
N PRO A 39 12.31 17.18 22.28
CA PRO A 39 13.73 17.21 22.62
C PRO A 39 14.27 18.65 22.68
N ASP A 40 15.43 18.81 23.31
CA ASP A 40 16.18 20.06 23.30
C ASP A 40 16.46 20.48 21.84
N ALA A 41 16.13 21.72 21.49
CA ALA A 41 16.32 22.26 20.15
C ALA A 41 17.79 22.26 19.68
N ALA A 42 18.75 22.27 20.60
CA ALA A 42 20.18 22.20 20.31
C ALA A 42 20.67 20.76 20.03
N SER A 43 19.85 19.74 20.33
CA SER A 43 20.19 18.33 20.06
C SER A 43 19.98 17.96 18.58
N ASP A 44 20.58 16.84 18.17
CA ASP A 44 20.38 16.28 16.83
C ASP A 44 18.91 15.89 16.58
N GLU A 45 18.26 15.32 17.58
CA GLU A 45 16.84 15.01 17.54
C GLU A 45 15.98 16.28 17.48
N GLY A 46 16.34 17.34 18.21
CA GLY A 46 15.71 18.66 18.12
C GLY A 46 15.76 19.24 16.71
N GLY A 47 16.91 19.12 16.05
CA GLY A 47 17.08 19.49 14.65
C GLY A 47 16.19 18.67 13.71
N LEU A 48 16.14 17.34 13.91
CA LEU A 48 15.28 16.44 13.14
C LEU A 48 13.78 16.78 13.29
N TRP A 49 13.34 17.07 14.52
CA TRP A 49 11.96 17.51 14.78
C TRP A 49 11.66 18.86 14.13
N ALA A 50 12.57 19.84 14.21
CA ALA A 50 12.37 21.15 13.59
C ALA A 50 12.25 21.07 12.05
N MET A 51 12.98 20.14 11.43
CA MET A 51 12.85 19.85 10.01
C MET A 51 11.47 19.25 9.68
N MET A 52 11.03 18.25 10.45
CA MET A 52 9.72 17.63 10.25
C MET A 52 8.56 18.58 10.55
N ASP A 53 8.70 19.51 11.48
CA ASP A 53 7.72 20.57 11.72
C ASP A 53 7.56 21.50 10.50
N ARG A 54 8.64 21.71 9.73
CA ARG A 54 8.58 22.49 8.48
C ARG A 54 7.88 21.71 7.37
N GLU A 55 8.21 20.43 7.22
CA GLU A 55 7.55 19.56 6.24
C GLU A 55 6.07 19.36 6.56
N GLU A 56 5.71 19.21 7.83
CA GLU A 56 4.32 19.16 8.28
C GLU A 56 3.56 20.46 7.93
N LYS A 57 4.18 21.64 8.11
CA LYS A 57 3.60 22.93 7.70
C LYS A 57 3.38 23.01 6.18
N ASN A 58 4.32 22.50 5.38
CA ASN A 58 4.19 22.43 3.93
C ASN A 58 3.05 21.49 3.53
N LEU A 59 3.02 20.30 4.13
CA LEU A 59 2.00 19.29 3.89
C LEU A 59 0.59 19.84 4.17
N ARG A 60 0.38 20.52 5.29
CA ARG A 60 -0.91 21.15 5.66
C ARG A 60 -1.47 22.11 4.60
N ARG A 61 -0.59 22.72 3.80
CA ARG A 61 -0.93 23.64 2.71
C ARG A 61 -1.05 22.96 1.34
N SER A 62 -0.70 21.68 1.24
CA SER A 62 -0.74 20.93 -0.02
C SER A 62 -2.18 20.79 -0.53
N GLY A 63 -2.34 20.93 -1.85
CA GLY A 63 -3.58 20.62 -2.56
C GLY A 63 -3.85 19.12 -2.68
N LEU A 64 -2.87 18.27 -2.36
CA LEU A 64 -3.02 16.81 -2.38
C LEU A 64 -3.63 16.26 -1.09
N LEU A 65 -3.81 17.07 -0.04
CA LEU A 65 -4.43 16.59 1.19
C LEU A 65 -5.90 16.23 0.97
N LEU A 66 -6.27 15.01 1.37
CA LEU A 66 -7.67 14.59 1.46
C LEU A 66 -8.27 15.20 2.72
N ARG A 67 -9.23 16.11 2.56
CA ARG A 67 -9.81 16.92 3.66
C ARG A 67 -11.16 16.41 4.16
N ASP A 68 -11.60 15.24 3.71
CA ASP A 68 -12.87 14.66 4.18
C ASP A 68 -12.81 14.39 5.70
N GLU A 69 -13.72 15.02 6.45
CA GLU A 69 -13.70 14.98 7.91
C GLU A 69 -14.03 13.60 8.48
N GLN A 70 -14.85 12.80 7.78
CA GLN A 70 -15.25 11.47 8.27
C GLN A 70 -14.11 10.49 8.11
N LEU A 71 -13.46 10.49 6.94
CA LEU A 71 -12.29 9.67 6.67
C LEU A 71 -11.12 10.07 7.59
N ASN A 72 -10.81 11.36 7.75
CA ASN A 72 -9.72 11.79 8.62
C ASN A 72 -9.95 11.40 10.08
N ARG A 73 -11.17 11.61 10.63
CA ARG A 73 -11.49 11.19 12.00
C ARG A 73 -11.40 9.69 12.18
N TYR A 74 -11.83 8.91 11.19
CA TYR A 74 -11.72 7.46 11.24
C TYR A 74 -10.27 6.99 11.34
N ILE A 75 -9.41 7.43 10.42
CA ILE A 75 -8.02 6.98 10.37
C ILE A 75 -7.24 7.50 11.59
N GLN A 76 -7.53 8.72 12.06
CA GLN A 76 -6.97 9.24 13.31
C GLN A 76 -7.39 8.37 14.52
N SER A 77 -8.66 7.93 14.58
CA SER A 77 -9.14 7.07 15.68
C SER A 77 -8.45 5.71 15.66
N LEU A 78 -8.24 5.13 14.48
CA LEU A 78 -7.48 3.89 14.29
C LEU A 78 -6.01 4.05 14.73
N ALA A 79 -5.34 5.12 14.34
CA ALA A 79 -3.96 5.36 14.79
C ALA A 79 -3.88 5.55 16.31
N CYS A 80 -4.87 6.23 16.90
CA CYS A 80 -4.96 6.40 18.35
C CYS A 80 -5.22 5.11 19.12
N SER A 81 -6.05 4.19 18.60
CA SER A 81 -6.29 2.90 19.26
C SER A 81 -5.02 2.04 19.33
N LEU A 82 -4.15 2.15 18.32
CA LEU A 82 -2.86 1.46 18.28
C LEU A 82 -1.80 2.13 19.17
N ALA A 83 -1.80 3.47 19.22
CA ALA A 83 -0.79 4.23 19.96
C ALA A 83 -1.06 4.31 21.47
N GLY A 84 -2.29 4.03 21.93
CA GLY A 84 -2.66 4.07 23.34
C GLY A 84 -2.39 5.46 23.95
N GLU A 85 -1.59 5.49 25.02
CA GLU A 85 -1.24 6.73 25.73
C GLU A 85 -0.50 7.77 24.87
N HIS A 86 0.09 7.34 23.75
CA HIS A 86 0.76 8.20 22.78
C HIS A 86 -0.19 8.82 21.74
N CYS A 87 -1.49 8.53 21.77
CA CYS A 87 -2.46 9.11 20.83
C CYS A 87 -2.37 10.65 20.71
N GLY A 88 -2.10 11.34 21.83
CA GLY A 88 -1.96 12.80 21.83
C GLY A 88 -0.72 13.33 21.11
N ASP A 89 0.23 12.46 20.75
CA ASP A 89 1.41 12.83 19.97
C ASP A 89 1.13 12.72 18.46
N ILE A 90 0.14 11.92 18.04
CA ILE A 90 -0.06 11.53 16.65
C ILE A 90 -1.01 12.47 15.92
N ARG A 91 -0.56 12.94 14.75
CA ARG A 91 -1.37 13.76 13.83
C ARG A 91 -1.36 13.13 12.45
N VAL A 92 -2.50 12.58 12.03
CA VAL A 92 -2.64 11.89 10.75
C VAL A 92 -2.97 12.85 9.61
N TYR A 93 -2.32 12.66 8.46
CA TYR A 93 -2.56 13.38 7.22
C TYR A 93 -2.75 12.41 6.06
N LEU A 94 -3.90 12.48 5.40
CA LEU A 94 -4.21 11.66 4.24
C LEU A 94 -3.82 12.38 2.95
N VAL A 95 -3.05 11.74 2.08
CA VAL A 95 -2.50 12.35 0.86
C VAL A 95 -3.00 11.59 -0.38
N ARG A 96 -3.58 12.30 -1.35
CA ARG A 96 -4.01 11.75 -2.63
C ARG A 96 -2.80 11.45 -3.51
N THR A 97 -2.29 10.24 -3.39
CA THR A 97 -1.13 9.71 -4.11
C THR A 97 -1.36 8.22 -4.34
N PRO A 98 -1.37 7.72 -5.59
CA PRO A 98 -1.80 6.35 -5.90
C PRO A 98 -0.78 5.27 -5.52
N GLN A 99 0.42 5.64 -5.08
CA GLN A 99 1.43 4.70 -4.59
C GLN A 99 1.12 4.21 -3.17
N PHE A 100 1.51 2.96 -2.88
CA PHE A 100 1.38 2.36 -1.55
C PHE A 100 2.39 2.96 -0.57
N ASN A 101 1.93 3.77 0.39
CA ASN A 101 2.84 4.37 1.37
C ASN A 101 2.13 4.79 2.66
N ALA A 102 2.85 4.67 3.78
CA ALA A 102 2.62 5.36 5.02
C ALA A 102 3.97 5.72 5.63
N SER A 103 4.03 6.78 6.43
CA SER A 103 5.22 7.11 7.20
C SER A 103 4.88 7.87 8.45
N MET A 104 5.64 7.64 9.52
CA MET A 104 5.53 8.42 10.75
C MET A 104 6.82 9.20 11.04
N ALA A 105 6.68 10.51 11.13
CA ALA A 105 7.78 11.40 11.46
C ALA A 105 8.07 11.38 12.97
N PRO A 106 9.32 11.67 13.38
CA PRO A 106 9.73 11.72 14.79
C PRO A 106 8.98 12.76 15.62
N ASN A 107 8.38 13.80 15.01
CA ASN A 107 7.55 14.78 15.72
C ASN A 107 6.08 14.31 15.91
N GLY A 108 5.74 13.09 15.48
CA GLY A 108 4.39 12.52 15.58
C GLY A 108 3.47 12.79 14.39
N SER A 109 3.92 13.49 13.34
CA SER A 109 3.13 13.64 12.11
C SER A 109 3.16 12.35 11.29
N MET A 110 2.00 11.78 10.98
CA MET A 110 1.86 10.57 10.18
C MET A 110 1.24 10.90 8.83
N GLN A 111 1.80 10.38 7.75
CA GLN A 111 1.26 10.49 6.40
C GLN A 111 0.77 9.13 5.93
N ILE A 112 -0.40 9.09 5.31
CA ILE A 112 -0.99 7.88 4.74
C ILE A 112 -1.46 8.22 3.32
N TRP A 113 -1.00 7.47 2.32
CA TRP A 113 -1.33 7.75 0.93
C TRP A 113 -2.57 6.98 0.48
N SER A 114 -3.37 7.56 -0.41
CA SER A 114 -4.59 6.92 -0.93
C SER A 114 -4.31 5.59 -1.61
N GLY A 115 -3.13 5.40 -2.20
CA GLY A 115 -2.71 4.12 -2.75
C GLY A 115 -2.59 2.99 -1.71
N LEU A 116 -2.24 3.30 -0.46
CA LEU A 116 -2.30 2.35 0.66
C LEU A 116 -3.75 2.02 0.99
N LEU A 117 -4.61 3.03 1.13
CA LEU A 117 -6.03 2.84 1.43
C LEU A 117 -6.75 2.02 0.34
N LEU A 118 -6.39 2.19 -0.93
CA LEU A 118 -6.93 1.35 -2.01
C LEU A 118 -6.52 -0.13 -1.87
N ARG A 119 -5.29 -0.41 -1.40
CA ARG A 119 -4.67 -1.74 -1.46
C ARG A 119 -5.04 -2.67 -0.31
N VAL A 120 -5.37 -2.12 0.85
CA VAL A 120 -5.80 -2.90 2.01
C VAL A 120 -7.27 -3.27 1.88
N ALA A 121 -7.60 -4.52 2.20
CA ALA A 121 -8.96 -5.06 2.04
C ALA A 121 -9.84 -4.83 3.28
N ASN A 122 -9.23 -4.52 4.43
CA ASN A 122 -9.94 -4.40 5.70
C ASN A 122 -9.18 -3.51 6.72
N GLU A 123 -9.82 -3.23 7.85
CA GLU A 123 -9.31 -2.32 8.88
C GLU A 123 -8.06 -2.87 9.57
N ALA A 124 -7.98 -4.19 9.79
CA ALA A 124 -6.80 -4.82 10.41
C ALA A 124 -5.56 -4.77 9.51
N GLN A 125 -5.71 -4.89 8.18
CA GLN A 125 -4.61 -4.68 7.24
C GLN A 125 -4.09 -3.24 7.28
N LEU A 126 -4.98 -2.26 7.41
CA LEU A 126 -4.57 -0.88 7.63
C LEU A 126 -3.89 -0.72 9.00
N ALA A 127 -4.43 -1.34 10.04
CA ALA A 127 -3.87 -1.34 11.38
C ALA A 127 -2.47 -1.95 11.43
N ALA A 128 -2.18 -2.94 10.58
CA ALA A 128 -0.84 -3.53 10.46
C ALA A 128 0.20 -2.52 9.99
N VAL A 129 -0.12 -1.77 8.94
CA VAL A 129 0.78 -0.74 8.42
C VAL A 129 0.92 0.41 9.42
N ILE A 130 -0.18 0.90 10.00
CA ILE A 130 -0.13 1.98 11.00
C ILE A 130 0.61 1.52 12.26
N GLY A 131 0.37 0.30 12.74
CA GLY A 131 1.03 -0.26 13.92
C GLY A 131 2.53 -0.41 13.73
N HIS A 132 2.96 -0.82 12.52
CA HIS A 132 4.37 -0.84 12.14
C HIS A 132 5.01 0.55 12.21
N GLU A 133 4.36 1.58 11.64
CA GLU A 133 4.83 2.97 11.71
C GLU A 133 4.87 3.52 13.14
N VAL A 134 3.86 3.20 13.96
CA VAL A 134 3.87 3.54 15.39
C VAL A 134 5.02 2.83 16.10
N GLY A 135 5.33 1.58 15.75
CA GLY A 135 6.51 0.86 16.26
C GLY A 135 7.81 1.60 15.97
N HIS A 136 8.01 2.09 14.74
CA HIS A 136 9.17 2.92 14.39
C HIS A 136 9.26 4.21 15.21
N TYR A 137 8.12 4.87 15.44
CA TYR A 137 8.05 6.08 16.24
C TYR A 137 8.40 5.82 17.71
N LEU A 138 7.79 4.82 18.33
CA LEU A 138 8.02 4.46 19.73
C LEU A 138 9.49 4.08 19.97
N GLN A 139 10.13 3.37 19.04
CA GLN A 139 11.54 2.98 19.14
C GLN A 139 12.52 4.03 18.60
N ARG A 140 12.03 5.21 18.18
CA ARG A 140 12.85 6.32 17.67
C ARG A 140 13.80 5.87 16.55
N HIS A 141 13.37 4.92 15.71
CA HIS A 141 14.19 4.36 14.63
C HIS A 141 14.66 5.43 13.64
N SER A 142 13.88 6.49 13.41
CA SER A 142 14.27 7.62 12.54
C SER A 142 15.49 8.39 13.09
N LEU A 143 15.57 8.55 14.41
CA LEU A 143 16.74 9.17 15.05
C LEU A 143 17.95 8.24 14.99
N ALA A 144 17.75 6.95 15.26
CA ALA A 144 18.81 5.95 15.14
C ALA A 144 19.37 5.93 13.71
N ARG A 145 18.50 6.00 12.69
CA ARG A 145 18.92 6.06 11.28
C ARG A 145 19.66 7.35 10.95
N LEU A 146 19.20 8.50 11.44
CA LEU A 146 19.92 9.78 11.26
C LEU A 146 21.35 9.70 11.81
N ARG A 147 21.52 9.15 13.01
CA ARG A 147 22.83 8.97 13.65
C ARG A 147 23.70 8.00 12.85
N ASP A 148 23.16 6.86 12.43
CA ASP A 148 23.85 5.88 11.58
C ASP A 148 24.34 6.49 10.26
N ILE A 149 23.51 7.31 9.59
CA ILE A 149 23.92 8.03 8.37
C ILE A 149 25.03 9.03 8.68
N ARG A 150 24.91 9.82 9.76
CA ARG A 150 25.90 10.82 10.15
C ARG A 150 27.27 10.19 10.43
N ASP A 151 27.27 9.02 11.07
CA ASP A 151 28.50 8.32 11.45
C ASP A 151 29.14 7.62 10.23
N LYS A 152 28.34 7.25 9.22
CA LYS A 152 28.80 6.60 7.97
C LYS A 152 29.16 7.57 6.84
N ALA A 153 28.63 8.80 6.87
CA ALA A 153 28.86 9.80 5.82
C ALA A 153 29.95 10.80 6.20
N ALA A 154 30.74 11.25 5.22
CA ALA A 154 31.49 12.50 5.38
C ALA A 154 30.46 13.64 5.55
N LEU A 155 30.60 14.46 6.60
CA LEU A 155 29.63 15.47 7.06
C LEU A 155 29.00 16.34 5.94
N GLY A 156 29.70 16.55 4.82
CA GLY A 156 29.23 17.31 3.65
C GLY A 156 28.12 16.65 2.81
N GLN A 157 27.96 15.32 2.81
CA GLN A 157 26.90 14.65 2.03
C GLN A 157 25.55 14.66 2.74
N VAL A 158 25.55 14.70 4.07
CA VAL A 158 24.33 14.72 4.91
C VAL A 158 23.54 16.01 4.70
N LEU A 159 24.22 17.16 4.59
CA LEU A 159 23.58 18.46 4.38
C LEU A 159 22.91 18.59 2.99
N GLY A 160 23.46 17.95 1.96
CA GLY A 160 22.86 17.92 0.62
C GLY A 160 21.60 17.06 0.54
N LEU A 161 21.46 16.09 1.44
CA LEU A 161 20.32 15.17 1.53
C LEU A 161 19.06 15.82 2.10
N PHE A 162 19.24 16.82 2.97
CA PHE A 162 18.16 17.54 3.66
C PHE A 162 17.80 18.91 3.03
N GLY A 163 18.50 19.31 1.97
CA GLY A 163 18.35 20.62 1.31
C GLY A 163 17.36 20.69 0.16
N ILE A 164 16.67 19.60 -0.21
CA ILE A 164 15.82 19.58 -1.42
C ILE A 164 14.38 19.23 -1.06
N ALA A 165 13.62 20.27 -0.72
CA ALA A 165 12.18 20.27 -0.85
C ALA A 165 11.80 20.36 -2.34
N GLY A 166 11.04 19.40 -2.86
CA GLY A 166 10.17 19.67 -4.01
C GLY A 166 10.33 18.87 -5.31
N LEU A 167 11.12 17.79 -5.40
CA LEU A 167 11.11 16.96 -6.62
C LEU A 167 11.11 15.45 -6.31
N VAL A 168 9.95 14.82 -6.54
CA VAL A 168 9.70 13.38 -6.36
C VAL A 168 10.74 12.48 -7.05
N GLY A 169 11.41 12.96 -8.11
CA GLY A 169 12.40 12.19 -8.88
C GLY A 169 13.79 12.05 -8.27
N GLN A 170 14.25 12.99 -7.43
CA GLN A 170 15.56 12.91 -6.75
C GLN A 170 15.49 12.20 -5.39
N VAL A 171 14.28 12.04 -4.85
CA VAL A 171 14.03 11.31 -3.60
C VAL A 171 14.34 9.83 -3.76
N ALA A 172 14.06 9.19 -4.90
CA ALA A 172 14.25 7.74 -5.07
C ALA A 172 15.72 7.27 -4.96
N LEU A 173 16.68 8.04 -5.49
CA LEU A 173 18.12 7.74 -5.39
C LEU A 173 18.69 7.98 -3.98
N ASN A 174 18.07 8.90 -3.22
CA ASN A 174 18.46 9.22 -1.84
C ASN A 174 17.65 8.44 -0.79
N ALA A 175 16.50 7.86 -1.15
CA ALA A 175 15.61 7.14 -0.24
C ALA A 175 16.21 5.83 0.24
N THR A 176 17.04 5.16 -0.57
CA THR A 176 17.80 3.98 -0.13
C THR A 176 18.81 4.32 0.96
N ALA A 177 19.36 5.54 0.97
CA ALA A 177 20.19 6.04 2.06
C ALA A 177 19.39 6.22 3.36
N PHE A 178 18.06 6.28 3.30
CA PHE A 178 17.18 6.32 4.47
C PHE A 178 16.54 4.97 4.81
N ALA A 179 16.90 3.88 4.12
CA ALA A 179 16.40 2.54 4.45
C ALA A 179 16.73 2.14 5.88
N TYR A 180 15.72 1.63 6.60
CA TYR A 180 15.92 1.12 7.93
C TYR A 180 16.75 -0.17 7.91
N GLN A 181 17.42 -0.43 9.03
CA GLN A 181 18.15 -1.67 9.22
C GLN A 181 17.16 -2.83 9.39
N ARG A 182 17.56 -4.05 9.00
CA ARG A 182 16.70 -5.24 9.10
C ARG A 182 16.19 -5.49 10.52
N ASP A 183 17.01 -5.19 11.52
CA ASP A 183 16.61 -5.31 12.93
C ASP A 183 15.51 -4.32 13.31
N HIS A 184 15.57 -3.07 12.84
CA HIS A 184 14.52 -2.07 13.07
C HIS A 184 13.19 -2.50 12.43
N GLU A 185 13.22 -3.07 11.23
CA GLU A 185 12.02 -3.59 10.56
C GLU A 185 11.39 -4.75 11.34
N ARG A 186 12.21 -5.71 11.79
CA ARG A 186 11.74 -6.84 12.61
C ARG A 186 11.15 -6.38 13.93
N GLU A 187 11.79 -5.42 14.58
CA GLU A 187 11.30 -4.85 15.84
C GLU A 187 9.99 -4.09 15.64
N ALA A 188 9.88 -3.28 14.59
CA ALA A 188 8.64 -2.57 14.24
C ALA A 188 7.50 -3.53 13.87
N ASP A 189 7.78 -4.61 13.12
CA ASP A 189 6.81 -5.67 12.82
C ASP A 189 6.29 -6.35 14.08
N ARG A 190 7.20 -6.70 15.01
CA ARG A 190 6.84 -7.33 16.29
C ARG A 190 6.00 -6.41 17.16
N ILE A 191 6.43 -5.15 17.33
CA ILE A 191 5.69 -4.16 18.11
C ILE A 191 4.34 -3.90 17.48
N GLY A 192 4.28 -3.66 16.17
CA GLY A 192 3.03 -3.43 15.44
C GLY A 192 2.04 -4.57 15.63
N ALA A 193 2.48 -5.82 15.54
CA ALA A 193 1.64 -6.99 15.81
C ALA A 193 1.09 -7.02 17.25
N VAL A 194 1.92 -6.69 18.25
CA VAL A 194 1.46 -6.60 19.65
C VAL A 194 0.45 -5.47 19.83
N LEU A 195 0.66 -4.30 19.21
CA LEU A 195 -0.27 -3.17 19.26
C LEU A 195 -1.61 -3.52 18.60
N MET A 196 -1.58 -4.18 17.44
CA MET A 196 -2.78 -4.68 16.78
C MET A 196 -3.57 -5.64 17.67
N HIS A 197 -2.89 -6.63 18.25
CA HIS A 197 -3.53 -7.64 19.11
C HIS A 197 -4.20 -6.97 20.32
N ARG A 198 -3.53 -6.02 20.96
CA ARG A 198 -4.08 -5.24 22.09
C ARG A 198 -5.28 -4.38 21.70
N ALA A 199 -5.27 -3.82 20.49
CA ALA A 199 -6.39 -3.06 19.94
C ALA A 199 -7.54 -3.95 19.42
N GLY A 200 -7.40 -5.28 19.49
CA GLY A 200 -8.43 -6.24 19.07
C GLY A 200 -8.46 -6.50 17.56
N TYR A 201 -7.41 -6.14 16.82
CA TYR A 201 -7.28 -6.46 15.40
C TYR A 201 -6.62 -7.81 15.17
N SER A 202 -7.03 -8.49 14.10
CA SER A 202 -6.42 -9.76 13.71
C SER A 202 -5.01 -9.57 13.17
N VAL A 203 -4.02 -10.17 13.84
CA VAL A 203 -2.59 -10.11 13.45
C VAL A 203 -2.32 -10.92 12.17
N GLU A 204 -3.17 -11.89 11.84
CA GLU A 204 -3.06 -12.69 10.61
C GLU A 204 -3.13 -11.82 9.34
N GLU A 205 -3.79 -10.66 9.42
CA GLU A 205 -3.93 -9.73 8.31
C GLU A 205 -2.61 -9.03 7.95
N SER A 206 -1.64 -8.94 8.86
CA SER A 206 -0.34 -8.31 8.61
C SER A 206 0.46 -9.01 7.51
N ALA A 207 0.48 -10.35 7.51
CA ALA A 207 1.16 -11.12 6.47
C ALA A 207 0.48 -10.96 5.10
N LYS A 208 -0.86 -10.83 5.08
CA LYS A 208 -1.65 -10.68 3.85
C LYS A 208 -1.38 -9.35 3.13
N VAL A 209 -1.04 -8.29 3.87
CA VAL A 209 -0.58 -7.02 3.28
C VAL A 209 0.66 -7.27 2.41
N TRP A 210 1.66 -7.95 2.97
CA TRP A 210 2.91 -8.26 2.26
C TRP A 210 2.71 -9.22 1.10
N ASP A 211 1.87 -10.24 1.25
CA ASP A 211 1.53 -11.12 0.13
C ASP A 211 0.91 -10.37 -1.04
N GLY A 212 -0.02 -9.44 -0.75
CA GLY A 212 -0.62 -8.58 -1.77
C GLY A 212 0.43 -7.74 -2.50
N MET A 213 1.39 -7.17 -1.76
CA MET A 213 2.46 -6.36 -2.35
C MET A 213 3.41 -7.21 -3.20
N LEU A 214 3.79 -8.40 -2.72
CA LEU A 214 4.62 -9.34 -3.48
C LEU A 214 3.90 -9.82 -4.76
N GLN A 215 2.58 -9.99 -4.72
CA GLN A 215 1.78 -10.34 -5.89
C GLN A 215 1.81 -9.23 -6.94
N GLU A 216 1.60 -7.97 -6.54
CA GLU A 216 1.69 -6.81 -7.44
C GLU A 216 3.10 -6.69 -8.03
N MET A 217 4.15 -6.80 -7.21
CA MET A 217 5.54 -6.75 -7.67
C MET A 217 5.91 -7.86 -8.67
N ARG A 218 5.37 -9.07 -8.51
CA ARG A 218 5.58 -10.18 -9.46
C ARG A 218 4.86 -9.98 -10.79
N ALA A 219 3.76 -9.23 -10.78
CA ALA A 219 2.98 -8.92 -11.98
C ALA A 219 3.57 -7.75 -12.79
N ARG A 220 4.62 -7.11 -12.29
CA ARG A 220 5.28 -5.97 -12.93
C ARG A 220 5.95 -6.40 -14.24
N ASP A 221 5.61 -5.70 -15.32
CA ASP A 221 6.27 -5.83 -16.63
C ASP A 221 7.26 -4.67 -16.86
N GLY A 222 8.48 -4.98 -17.31
CA GLY A 222 9.49 -4.02 -17.77
C GLY A 222 10.38 -3.35 -16.70
N ASP A 223 11.54 -2.82 -17.14
CA ASP A 223 12.61 -2.24 -16.30
C ASP A 223 12.33 -0.81 -15.80
N GLY A 224 11.24 -0.15 -16.23
CA GLY A 224 10.95 1.27 -15.98
C GLY A 224 10.01 1.56 -14.80
N ALA A 225 9.61 0.54 -14.04
CA ALA A 225 8.54 0.68 -13.08
C ALA A 225 9.03 1.32 -11.76
N THR A 226 8.45 2.46 -11.39
CA THR A 226 8.81 3.19 -10.16
C THR A 226 8.52 2.31 -8.95
N VAL A 227 9.54 1.93 -8.20
CA VAL A 227 9.39 1.23 -6.91
C VAL A 227 8.69 2.19 -5.95
N SER A 228 7.71 1.71 -5.17
CA SER A 228 7.05 2.56 -4.17
C SER A 228 8.11 3.16 -3.24
N PRO A 229 8.04 4.46 -2.90
CA PRO A 229 8.95 5.06 -1.92
C PRO A 229 8.97 4.30 -0.59
N LEU A 230 7.87 3.66 -0.19
CA LEU A 230 7.84 2.79 0.98
C LEU A 230 8.83 1.64 0.86
N PHE A 231 8.97 1.00 -0.30
CA PHE A 231 9.90 -0.12 -0.47
C PHE A 231 11.36 0.31 -0.57
N ALA A 232 11.60 1.60 -0.84
CA ALA A 232 12.95 2.15 -0.72
C ALA A 232 13.39 2.26 0.75
N THR A 233 12.45 2.49 1.69
CA THR A 233 12.74 2.57 3.12
C THR A 233 12.49 1.26 3.90
N HIS A 234 11.52 0.46 3.44
CA HIS A 234 11.05 -0.81 4.01
C HIS A 234 11.02 -1.90 2.93
N PRO A 235 12.16 -2.52 2.58
CA PRO A 235 12.19 -3.55 1.53
C PRO A 235 11.26 -4.71 1.86
N PRO A 236 10.31 -5.07 0.98
CA PRO A 236 9.44 -6.22 1.20
C PRO A 236 10.25 -7.50 1.01
N THR A 237 10.18 -8.41 1.98
CA THR A 237 10.87 -9.70 1.90
C THR A 237 9.91 -10.84 2.25
N PRO A 238 10.07 -12.03 1.62
CA PRO A 238 9.36 -13.23 2.06
C PRO A 238 9.59 -13.53 3.55
N GLU A 239 10.79 -13.24 4.06
CA GLU A 239 11.15 -13.36 5.49
C GLU A 239 10.19 -12.59 6.41
N ARG A 240 9.84 -11.33 6.06
CA ARG A 240 8.94 -10.51 6.88
C ARG A 240 7.53 -11.08 6.94
N ARG A 241 6.99 -11.50 5.80
CA ARG A 241 5.69 -12.17 5.74
C ARG A 241 5.70 -13.44 6.59
N ASP A 242 6.72 -14.27 6.46
CA ASP A 242 6.82 -15.54 7.18
C ASP A 242 6.95 -15.29 8.70
N SER A 243 7.74 -14.29 9.10
CA SER A 243 7.88 -13.86 10.50
C SER A 243 6.56 -13.33 11.09
N LEU A 244 5.85 -12.47 10.37
CA LEU A 244 4.54 -11.97 10.80
C LEU A 244 3.50 -13.09 10.91
N SER A 245 3.59 -14.09 10.04
CA SER A 245 2.72 -15.28 10.09
C SER A 245 3.00 -16.12 11.34
N ALA A 246 4.28 -16.27 11.72
CA ALA A 246 4.67 -16.93 12.96
C ALA A 246 4.22 -16.15 14.20
N ILE A 247 4.32 -14.82 14.21
CA ILE A 247 3.82 -13.97 15.29
C ILE A 247 2.29 -14.07 15.41
N ALA A 248 1.57 -14.05 14.29
CA ALA A 248 0.11 -14.19 14.28
C ALA A 248 -0.36 -15.51 14.92
N ALA A 249 0.38 -16.60 14.72
CA ALA A 249 0.09 -17.89 15.34
C ALA A 249 0.22 -17.86 16.89
N LEU A 250 1.03 -16.94 17.43
CA LEU A 250 1.20 -16.74 18.87
C LEU A 250 0.18 -15.74 19.46
N LEU A 251 -0.46 -14.93 18.61
CA LEU A 251 -1.43 -13.88 18.96
C LEU A 251 -2.79 -14.10 18.25
N PRO A 252 -3.46 -15.24 18.50
CA PRO A 252 -4.69 -15.59 17.78
C PRO A 252 -5.87 -14.67 18.13
N GLY A 253 -6.85 -14.62 17.22
CA GLY A 253 -8.09 -13.86 17.41
C GLY A 253 -8.06 -12.46 16.78
N GLY A 254 -8.94 -11.59 17.27
CA GLY A 254 -9.14 -10.23 16.73
C GLY A 254 -10.08 -10.16 15.52
N SER A 255 -10.49 -8.95 15.17
CA SER A 255 -11.36 -8.67 14.02
C SER A 255 -10.57 -8.19 12.81
N ALA A 256 -10.98 -8.58 11.61
CA ALA A 256 -10.48 -7.98 10.37
C ALA A 256 -11.09 -6.59 10.11
N GLY A 257 -12.32 -6.33 10.55
CA GLY A 257 -13.00 -5.04 10.34
C GLY A 257 -13.35 -4.72 8.88
N THR A 258 -13.58 -5.72 8.03
CA THR A 258 -13.80 -5.55 6.58
C THR A 258 -14.97 -4.61 6.24
N GLU A 259 -16.15 -4.83 6.83
CA GLU A 259 -17.34 -4.03 6.53
C GLU A 259 -17.19 -2.57 7.00
N SER A 260 -16.66 -2.37 8.22
CA SER A 260 -16.33 -1.05 8.78
C SER A 260 -15.41 -0.28 7.84
N TYR A 261 -14.33 -0.94 7.39
CA TYR A 261 -13.36 -0.33 6.49
C TYR A 261 -13.99 0.05 5.15
N LEU A 262 -14.59 -0.92 4.46
CA LEU A 262 -15.13 -0.72 3.11
C LEU A 262 -16.19 0.38 3.10
N THR A 263 -17.10 0.39 4.07
CA THR A 263 -18.14 1.44 4.19
C THR A 263 -17.53 2.85 4.21
N ARG A 264 -16.39 3.02 4.89
CA ARG A 264 -15.76 4.33 5.08
C ARG A 264 -14.92 4.77 3.87
N VAL A 265 -14.36 3.82 3.11
CA VAL A 265 -13.54 4.14 1.94
C VAL A 265 -14.32 4.11 0.62
N SER A 266 -15.46 3.43 0.55
CA SER A 266 -16.30 3.30 -0.64
C SER A 266 -16.55 4.62 -1.39
N PRO A 267 -16.82 5.77 -0.73
CA PRO A 267 -17.03 7.04 -1.43
C PRO A 267 -15.83 7.53 -2.25
N PHE A 268 -14.62 7.05 -1.95
CA PHE A 268 -13.36 7.51 -2.57
C PHE A 268 -12.76 6.49 -3.54
N LEU A 269 -13.24 5.25 -3.54
CA LEU A 269 -12.65 4.17 -4.34
C LEU A 269 -12.66 4.47 -5.83
N ASP A 270 -13.68 5.18 -6.33
CA ASP A 270 -13.76 5.51 -7.75
C ASP A 270 -12.57 6.36 -8.20
N ASP A 271 -12.30 7.45 -7.48
CA ASP A 271 -11.17 8.35 -7.70
C ASP A 271 -9.83 7.64 -7.55
N TRP A 272 -9.67 6.82 -6.50
CA TRP A 272 -8.40 6.15 -6.23
C TRP A 272 -8.08 5.07 -7.25
N CYS A 273 -9.08 4.33 -7.71
CA CYS A 273 -8.90 3.38 -8.81
C CYS A 273 -8.55 4.09 -10.12
N GLU A 274 -9.11 5.28 -10.38
CA GLU A 274 -8.73 6.09 -11.54
C GLU A 274 -7.27 6.55 -11.45
N ASP A 275 -6.86 7.05 -10.28
CA ASP A 275 -5.48 7.47 -10.03
C ASP A 275 -4.49 6.28 -10.16
N GLU A 276 -4.90 5.07 -9.76
CA GLU A 276 -4.11 3.85 -9.91
C GLU A 276 -3.91 3.48 -11.39
N VAL A 277 -4.98 3.48 -12.19
CA VAL A 277 -4.87 3.18 -13.64
C VAL A 277 -4.02 4.23 -14.36
N LYS A 278 -4.09 5.50 -13.94
CA LYS A 278 -3.25 6.60 -14.44
C LYS A 278 -1.76 6.45 -14.13
N ARG A 279 -1.35 5.48 -13.32
CA ARG A 279 0.08 5.13 -13.16
C ARG A 279 0.66 4.39 -14.36
N HIS A 280 -0.17 3.90 -15.27
CA HIS A 280 0.23 3.10 -16.44
C HIS A 280 0.99 1.80 -16.10
N GLN A 281 0.86 1.30 -14.86
CA GLN A 281 1.40 0.02 -14.44
C GLN A 281 0.34 -1.07 -14.52
N PHE A 282 -0.20 -1.26 -15.73
CA PHE A 282 -1.44 -1.99 -15.93
C PHE A 282 -1.42 -3.43 -15.41
N SER A 283 -0.29 -4.14 -15.51
CA SER A 283 -0.19 -5.51 -15.00
C SER A 283 -0.20 -5.56 -13.45
N GLU A 284 0.38 -4.55 -12.78
CA GLU A 284 0.25 -4.39 -11.32
C GLU A 284 -1.21 -4.06 -10.95
N SER A 285 -1.83 -3.11 -11.67
CA SER A 285 -3.23 -2.74 -11.43
C SER A 285 -4.19 -3.91 -11.66
N VAL A 286 -3.96 -4.75 -12.68
CA VAL A 286 -4.73 -5.98 -12.92
C VAL A 286 -4.61 -6.95 -11.74
N ALA A 287 -3.40 -7.14 -11.21
CA ALA A 287 -3.19 -8.00 -10.04
C ALA A 287 -3.89 -7.45 -8.79
N LEU A 288 -3.77 -6.14 -8.54
CA LEU A 288 -4.44 -5.43 -7.46
C LEU A 288 -5.96 -5.60 -7.53
N PHE A 289 -6.58 -5.23 -8.65
CA PHE A 289 -8.04 -5.31 -8.77
C PHE A 289 -8.54 -6.75 -8.70
N SER A 290 -7.79 -7.72 -9.24
CA SER A 290 -8.12 -9.14 -9.10
C SER A 290 -8.15 -9.59 -7.63
N ARG A 291 -7.21 -9.11 -6.82
CA ARG A 291 -7.17 -9.40 -5.38
C ARG A 291 -8.33 -8.74 -4.64
N LEU A 292 -8.64 -7.48 -4.96
CA LEU A 292 -9.71 -6.72 -4.30
C LEU A 292 -11.13 -7.16 -4.70
N MET A 293 -11.30 -7.77 -5.88
CA MET A 293 -12.59 -8.28 -6.36
C MET A 293 -13.22 -9.34 -5.46
N VAL A 294 -12.43 -10.02 -4.62
CA VAL A 294 -12.94 -11.00 -3.65
C VAL A 294 -13.83 -10.33 -2.59
N ALA A 295 -13.75 -9.00 -2.43
CA ALA A 295 -14.65 -8.23 -1.58
C ALA A 295 -15.97 -7.88 -2.31
N SER A 296 -17.06 -8.54 -1.89
CA SER A 296 -18.38 -8.46 -2.54
C SER A 296 -18.96 -7.05 -2.80
N PRO A 297 -18.90 -6.05 -1.87
CA PRO A 297 -19.57 -4.77 -2.12
C PRO A 297 -18.84 -3.87 -3.13
N VAL A 298 -17.56 -4.15 -3.41
CA VAL A 298 -16.74 -3.37 -4.34
C VAL A 298 -16.38 -4.15 -5.61
N ALA A 299 -16.80 -5.41 -5.71
CA ALA A 299 -16.42 -6.31 -6.79
C ALA A 299 -16.75 -5.73 -8.18
N GLY A 300 -17.93 -5.15 -8.37
CA GLY A 300 -18.33 -4.54 -9.64
C GLY A 300 -17.44 -3.36 -10.05
N LEU A 301 -17.04 -2.52 -9.09
CA LEU A 301 -16.12 -1.42 -9.33
C LEU A 301 -14.72 -1.92 -9.71
N MET A 302 -14.21 -2.91 -8.96
CA MET A 302 -12.91 -3.51 -9.21
C MET A 302 -12.88 -4.24 -10.56
N GLN A 303 -13.96 -4.94 -10.94
CA GLN A 303 -14.12 -5.52 -12.28
C GLN A 303 -14.02 -4.45 -13.37
N CYS A 304 -14.73 -3.33 -13.18
CA CYS A 304 -14.73 -2.25 -14.15
C CYS A 304 -13.32 -1.65 -14.36
N TYR A 305 -12.56 -1.44 -13.29
CA TYR A 305 -11.21 -0.89 -13.39
C TYR A 305 -10.17 -1.92 -13.84
N ARG A 306 -10.37 -3.20 -13.53
CA ARG A 306 -9.56 -4.28 -14.12
C ARG A 306 -9.77 -4.36 -15.64
N ALA A 307 -11.01 -4.23 -16.10
CA ALA A 307 -11.33 -4.15 -17.52
C ALA A 307 -10.64 -2.95 -18.19
N GLU A 308 -10.64 -1.79 -17.55
CA GLU A 308 -9.96 -0.60 -18.08
C GLU A 308 -8.45 -0.79 -18.14
N ALA A 309 -7.85 -1.42 -17.12
CA ALA A 309 -6.43 -1.76 -17.13
C ALA A 309 -6.08 -2.73 -18.27
N TYR A 310 -6.89 -3.77 -18.52
CA TYR A 310 -6.73 -4.65 -19.67
C TYR A 310 -6.83 -3.87 -21.00
N ARG A 311 -7.89 -3.07 -21.17
CA ARG A 311 -8.11 -2.29 -22.39
C ARG A 311 -6.95 -1.35 -22.71
N LEU A 312 -6.38 -0.70 -21.69
CA LEU A 312 -5.25 0.22 -21.86
C LEU A 312 -3.91 -0.49 -22.03
N ARG A 313 -3.75 -1.69 -21.46
CA ARG A 313 -2.55 -2.52 -21.65
C ARG A 313 -2.47 -3.06 -23.08
N GLY A 314 -3.59 -3.50 -23.64
CA GLY A 314 -3.70 -3.91 -25.04
C GLY A 314 -2.85 -5.14 -25.40
N ALA A 315 -2.56 -6.03 -24.46
CA ALA A 315 -1.85 -7.27 -24.76
C ALA A 315 -2.78 -8.30 -25.44
N ASP A 316 -2.20 -9.36 -26.00
CA ASP A 316 -2.97 -10.42 -26.66
C ASP A 316 -4.06 -10.99 -25.74
N GLY A 317 -5.30 -10.93 -26.22
CA GLY A 317 -6.50 -11.39 -25.50
C GLY A 317 -7.06 -10.41 -24.45
N ASP A 318 -6.44 -9.24 -24.23
CA ASP A 318 -6.92 -8.29 -23.23
C ASP A 318 -8.28 -7.67 -23.58
N ASP A 319 -8.58 -7.45 -24.86
CA ASP A 319 -9.91 -6.97 -25.27
C ASP A 319 -11.04 -7.92 -24.85
N GLU A 320 -10.83 -9.24 -24.98
CA GLU A 320 -11.83 -10.23 -24.56
C GLU A 320 -11.99 -10.25 -23.03
N ARG A 321 -10.87 -10.15 -22.30
CA ARG A 321 -10.87 -10.06 -20.83
C ARG A 321 -11.59 -8.79 -20.37
N ALA A 322 -11.29 -7.65 -20.99
CA ALA A 322 -11.90 -6.37 -20.70
C ALA A 322 -13.41 -6.39 -20.97
N LEU A 323 -13.85 -6.90 -22.13
CA LEU A 323 -15.28 -7.04 -22.44
C LEU A 323 -16.00 -7.95 -21.45
N SER A 324 -15.38 -9.07 -21.06
CA SER A 324 -15.93 -9.97 -20.04
C SER A 324 -16.16 -9.24 -18.71
N ASP A 325 -15.13 -8.55 -18.22
CA ASP A 325 -15.18 -7.82 -16.95
C ASP A 325 -16.15 -6.63 -17.00
N TYR A 326 -16.19 -5.85 -18.08
CA TYR A 326 -17.15 -4.77 -18.24
C TYR A 326 -18.59 -5.27 -18.23
N ARG A 327 -18.87 -6.39 -18.92
CA ARG A 327 -20.22 -6.98 -18.93
C ARG A 327 -20.60 -7.47 -17.53
N LEU A 328 -19.68 -8.10 -16.79
CA LEU A 328 -19.88 -8.50 -15.40
C LEU A 328 -20.18 -7.29 -14.50
N ALA A 329 -19.41 -6.21 -14.64
CA ALA A 329 -19.56 -4.98 -13.86
C ALA A 329 -20.92 -4.27 -14.08
N THR A 330 -21.59 -4.53 -15.20
CA THR A 330 -22.91 -3.99 -15.54
C THR A 330 -24.08 -4.93 -15.24
N ARG A 331 -23.84 -6.12 -14.67
CA ARG A 331 -24.91 -7.03 -14.26
C ARG A 331 -25.72 -6.43 -13.10
N ASP A 332 -26.96 -6.89 -12.97
CA ASP A 332 -27.87 -6.56 -11.86
C ASP A 332 -28.15 -5.05 -11.69
N GLY A 333 -27.98 -4.27 -12.76
CA GLY A 333 -28.38 -2.87 -12.79
C GLY A 333 -27.40 -1.90 -12.13
N ALA A 334 -26.19 -2.34 -11.74
CA ALA A 334 -25.13 -1.45 -11.29
C ALA A 334 -24.69 -0.54 -12.47
N PRO A 335 -25.06 0.76 -12.49
CA PRO A 335 -24.90 1.60 -13.66
C PRO A 335 -23.51 2.23 -13.67
N LEU A 336 -22.47 1.41 -13.77
CA LEU A 336 -21.12 1.91 -13.99
C LEU A 336 -21.02 2.42 -15.43
N ALA A 337 -21.42 3.67 -15.66
CA ALA A 337 -21.44 4.30 -16.97
C ALA A 337 -20.13 4.06 -17.74
N LYS A 338 -18.99 4.17 -17.04
CA LYS A 338 -17.65 3.94 -17.60
C LYS A 338 -17.45 2.53 -18.19
N ALA A 339 -18.16 1.51 -17.69
CA ALA A 339 -18.10 0.17 -18.27
C ALA A 339 -18.70 0.13 -19.69
N TYR A 340 -19.86 0.76 -19.88
CA TYR A 340 -20.47 0.90 -21.20
C TYR A 340 -19.61 1.70 -22.17
N ARG A 341 -18.96 2.76 -21.67
CA ARG A 341 -17.96 3.50 -22.46
C ARG A 341 -16.82 2.58 -22.93
N GLY A 342 -16.25 1.80 -22.02
CA GLY A 342 -15.19 0.84 -22.32
C GLY A 342 -15.59 -0.22 -23.35
N ILE A 343 -16.79 -0.81 -23.20
CA ILE A 343 -17.37 -1.73 -24.18
C ILE A 343 -17.47 -1.07 -25.55
N GLY A 344 -18.03 0.15 -25.62
CA GLY A 344 -18.20 0.86 -26.89
C GLY A 344 -16.87 1.13 -27.60
N LEU A 345 -15.82 1.51 -26.85
CA LEU A 345 -14.49 1.74 -27.40
C LEU A 345 -13.88 0.47 -28.00
N ILE A 346 -13.99 -0.67 -27.31
CA ILE A 346 -13.46 -1.95 -27.80
C ILE A 346 -14.23 -2.44 -29.02
N GLU A 347 -15.57 -2.45 -28.97
CA GLU A 347 -16.39 -2.93 -30.09
C GLU A 347 -16.21 -2.05 -31.33
N ARG A 348 -16.02 -0.72 -31.16
CA ARG A 348 -15.67 0.19 -32.27
C ARG A 348 -14.32 -0.16 -32.89
N GLN A 349 -13.30 -0.44 -32.09
CA GLN A 349 -11.99 -0.88 -32.56
C GLN A 349 -12.08 -2.19 -33.35
N ARG A 350 -13.03 -3.06 -33.00
CA ARG A 350 -13.32 -4.34 -33.67
C ARG A 350 -14.28 -4.21 -34.87
N HIS A 351 -14.62 -2.98 -35.28
CA HIS A 351 -15.56 -2.69 -36.36
C HIS A 351 -16.99 -3.24 -36.15
N ARG A 352 -17.40 -3.43 -34.89
CA ARG A 352 -18.75 -3.83 -34.48
C ARG A 352 -19.58 -2.59 -34.14
N ASN A 353 -19.88 -1.79 -35.16
CA ASN A 353 -20.47 -0.45 -35.00
C ASN A 353 -21.84 -0.46 -34.31
N SER A 354 -22.65 -1.49 -34.53
CA SER A 354 -23.99 -1.59 -33.92
C SER A 354 -23.90 -1.77 -32.40
N GLU A 355 -23.04 -2.69 -31.96
CA GLU A 355 -22.75 -2.98 -30.55
C GLU A 355 -22.08 -1.79 -29.87
N ALA A 356 -21.12 -1.15 -30.56
CA ALA A 356 -20.47 0.05 -30.08
C ALA A 356 -21.47 1.19 -29.85
N ALA A 357 -22.37 1.42 -30.81
CA ALA A 357 -23.39 2.46 -30.71
C ALA A 357 -24.39 2.18 -29.58
N GLN A 358 -24.79 0.92 -29.36
CA GLN A 358 -25.65 0.55 -28.24
C GLN A 358 -24.97 0.89 -26.90
N ALA A 359 -23.70 0.52 -26.74
CA ALA A 359 -22.95 0.78 -25.52
C ALA A 359 -22.74 2.30 -25.28
N PHE A 360 -22.39 3.06 -26.32
CA PHE A 360 -22.23 4.52 -26.20
C PHE A 360 -23.53 5.26 -25.87
N ARG A 361 -24.67 4.85 -26.44
CA ARG A 361 -25.98 5.42 -26.04
C ARG A 361 -26.25 5.16 -24.57
N ARG A 362 -26.02 3.93 -24.09
CA ARG A 362 -26.21 3.59 -22.69
C ARG A 362 -25.28 4.37 -21.75
N TYR A 363 -24.03 4.59 -22.15
CA TYR A 363 -23.10 5.45 -21.43
C TYR A 363 -23.62 6.89 -21.30
N LEU A 364 -24.09 7.49 -22.39
CA LEU A 364 -24.61 8.85 -22.42
C LEU A 364 -25.93 9.01 -21.67
N GLU A 365 -26.77 7.97 -21.62
CA GLU A 365 -27.97 7.94 -20.77
C GLU A 365 -27.60 8.00 -19.28
N LEU A 366 -26.58 7.24 -18.88
CA LEU A 366 -26.14 7.15 -17.48
C LEU A 366 -25.29 8.34 -17.05
N SER A 367 -24.53 8.95 -17.96
CA SER A 367 -23.65 10.08 -17.68
C SER A 367 -23.67 11.12 -18.82
N PRO A 368 -24.79 11.86 -18.99
CA PRO A 368 -24.95 12.81 -20.09
C PRO A 368 -24.01 14.01 -20.01
N GLY A 369 -23.52 14.34 -18.81
CA GLY A 369 -22.60 15.44 -18.53
C GLY A 369 -21.13 15.04 -18.40
N ALA A 370 -20.76 13.81 -18.78
CA ALA A 370 -19.37 13.38 -18.72
C ALA A 370 -18.47 14.31 -19.57
N PRO A 371 -17.22 14.60 -19.13
CA PRO A 371 -16.32 15.51 -19.84
C PRO A 371 -16.07 15.14 -21.30
N ASP A 372 -16.11 13.85 -21.63
CA ASP A 372 -15.92 13.31 -22.97
C ASP A 372 -17.22 12.92 -23.68
N ALA A 373 -18.39 13.27 -23.13
CA ALA A 373 -19.69 13.00 -23.75
C ALA A 373 -19.77 13.57 -25.19
N GLY A 374 -19.16 14.72 -25.45
CA GLY A 374 -19.08 15.31 -26.80
C GLY A 374 -18.33 14.41 -27.79
N LEU A 375 -17.18 13.86 -27.37
CA LEU A 375 -16.42 12.90 -28.18
C LEU A 375 -17.23 11.64 -28.45
N ILE A 376 -17.88 11.09 -27.42
CA ILE A 376 -18.68 9.87 -27.60
C ILE A 376 -19.90 10.10 -28.51
N ARG A 377 -20.55 11.26 -28.47
CA ARG A 377 -21.61 11.63 -29.42
C ARG A 377 -21.09 11.66 -30.87
N SER A 378 -19.89 12.21 -31.09
CA SER A 378 -19.29 12.21 -32.44
C SER A 378 -19.09 10.80 -33.01
N TYR A 379 -18.82 9.80 -32.16
CA TYR A 379 -18.70 8.41 -32.60
C TYR A 379 -20.03 7.83 -33.09
N LEU A 380 -21.14 8.23 -32.49
CA LEU A 380 -22.49 7.80 -32.90
C LEU A 380 -22.93 8.40 -34.23
N GLU A 381 -22.46 9.62 -34.55
CA GLU A 381 -22.74 10.29 -35.82
C GLU A 381 -21.94 9.67 -36.99
N SER A 382 -20.79 9.05 -36.67
CA SER A 382 -19.89 8.41 -37.64
C SER A 382 -20.08 6.90 -37.83
N ALA A 383 -21.00 6.28 -37.08
CA ALA A 383 -21.13 4.81 -36.91
C ALA A 383 -21.95 4.11 -37.99
#